data_AF-A0A915NKS2-F1
#
_entry.id   AF-A0A915NKS2-F1
#
_cell.length_a   1.000
_cell.length_b   1.000
_cell.length_c   1.000
_cell.angle_alpha   90.00
_cell.angle_beta   90.00
_cell.angle_gamma   90.00
#
_symmetry.space_group_name_H-M   'P 1'
#
loop_
_entity.id
_entity.type
_entity.pdbx_description
1 polymer ?
#
loop_
_entity_poly.entity_id
_entity_poly.type
_entity_poly.pdbx_seq_one_letter_code
_entity_poly.pdbx_strand_id
1 'polypeptide(L)'
;MIFSWLLFAPLAILFARFQRNPLKRLLGEQLWFQVHRFLNSVTILCTLLAIICIMSATGGKWAGPKIGISINWGQAHAIVGTIASFLALSQLISALFRYKLLNN
;
A
#
# COMPACT_ATOMS: atom_id res chain seq x y z
N MET A 1 3.68 8.40 -6.42
CA MET A 1 4.49 7.56 -5.51
C MET A 1 4.85 8.25 -4.20
N ILE A 2 5.51 9.42 -4.22
CA ILE A 2 6.01 10.10 -3.00
C ILE A 2 4.94 10.30 -1.93
N PHE A 3 3.81 10.94 -2.24
CA PHE A 3 2.73 11.14 -1.24
C PHE A 3 2.18 9.83 -0.69
N SER A 4 2.04 8.81 -1.53
CA SER A 4 1.61 7.48 -1.08
C SER A 4 2.58 6.89 -0.04
N TRP A 5 3.86 6.80 -0.40
CA TRP A 5 4.85 6.05 0.36
C TRP A 5 5.52 6.83 1.49
N LEU A 6 5.63 8.14 1.39
CA LEU A 6 6.30 8.98 2.41
C LEU A 6 5.33 9.74 3.31
N LEU A 7 4.06 9.89 2.93
CA LEU A 7 3.06 10.57 3.75
C LEU A 7 1.99 9.60 4.25
N PHE A 8 1.22 8.98 3.36
CA PHE A 8 0.05 8.18 3.78
C PHE A 8 0.43 6.86 4.45
N ALA A 9 1.38 6.09 3.88
CA ALA A 9 1.79 4.82 4.46
C ALA A 9 2.43 4.97 5.86
N PRO A 10 3.37 5.89 6.10
CA PRO A 10 3.94 6.09 7.43
C PRO A 10 2.90 6.61 8.42
N LEU A 11 2.00 7.50 7.99
CA LEU A 11 0.92 8.00 8.83
C LEU A 11 -0.01 6.86 9.28
N ALA A 12 -0.33 5.92 8.39
CA ALA A 12 -1.11 4.73 8.73
C ALA A 12 -0.43 3.89 9.82
N ILE A 13 0.88 3.68 9.72
CA ILE A 13 1.68 2.94 10.70
C ILE A 13 1.73 3.67 12.04
N LEU A 14 1.99 4.98 12.03
CA LEU A 14 2.07 5.80 13.23
C LEU A 14 0.73 5.84 13.96
N PHE A 15 -0.39 6.01 13.25
CA PHE A 15 -1.72 5.95 13.85
C PHE A 15 -2.01 4.59 14.48
N ALA A 16 -1.68 3.49 13.80
CA ALA A 16 -1.87 2.15 14.34
C ALA A 16 -0.99 1.84 15.56
N ARG A 17 0.10 2.59 15.76
CA ARG A 17 0.99 2.45 16.92
C ARG A 17 0.58 3.34 18.08
N PHE A 18 0.36 4.62 17.84
CA PHE A 18 0.20 5.62 18.90
C PHE A 18 -1.25 5.90 19.28
N GLN A 19 -2.22 5.57 18.42
CA GLN A 19 -3.64 5.87 18.65
C GLN A 19 -4.47 4.63 19.00
N ARG A 20 -3.84 3.57 19.54
CA ARG A 20 -4.55 2.37 20.07
C ARG A 20 -5.29 2.68 21.37
N ASN A 21 -6.26 3.57 21.32
CA ASN A 21 -7.21 3.75 22.40
C ASN A 21 -8.36 2.73 22.23
N PRO A 22 -8.48 1.73 23.13
CA PRO A 22 -9.45 0.64 22.98
C PRO A 22 -10.92 1.09 23.16
N LEU A 23 -11.15 2.26 23.74
CA LEU A 23 -12.49 2.78 24.03
C LEU A 23 -13.11 3.52 22.84
N LYS A 24 -12.30 3.96 21.87
CA LYS A 24 -12.79 4.67 20.68
C LYS A 24 -13.12 3.67 19.59
N ARG A 25 -14.42 3.47 19.34
CA ARG A 25 -14.94 2.62 18.25
C ARG A 25 -15.71 3.46 17.24
N LEU A 26 -15.61 3.08 15.96
CA LEU A 26 -16.35 3.68 14.86
C LEU A 26 -16.77 2.56 13.90
N LEU A 27 -18.07 2.50 13.57
CA LEU A 27 -18.65 1.46 12.71
C LEU A 27 -18.34 0.02 13.20
N GLY A 28 -18.47 -0.23 14.51
CA GLY A 28 -18.27 -1.55 15.12
C GLY A 28 -16.81 -1.97 15.34
N GLU A 29 -15.85 -1.25 14.76
CA GLU A 29 -14.41 -1.54 14.86
C GLU A 29 -13.65 -0.47 15.65
N GLN A 30 -12.44 -0.78 16.09
CA GLN A 30 -11.59 0.19 16.77
C GLN A 30 -11.22 1.35 15.83
N LEU A 31 -11.34 2.60 16.31
CA LEU A 31 -11.16 3.81 15.50
C LEU A 31 -9.78 3.84 14.81
N TRP A 32 -8.72 3.42 15.50
CA TRP A 32 -7.39 3.35 14.91
C TRP A 32 -7.32 2.38 13.73
N PHE A 33 -8.09 1.29 13.77
CA PHE A 33 -8.14 0.31 12.68
C PHE A 33 -8.89 0.87 11.48
N GLN A 34 -9.97 1.63 11.70
CA GLN A 34 -10.68 2.35 10.65
C GLN A 34 -9.78 3.37 9.95
N VAL A 35 -9.07 4.20 10.73
CA VAL A 35 -8.14 5.21 10.19
C VAL A 35 -6.96 4.54 9.48
N HIS A 36 -6.39 3.47 10.05
CA HIS A 36 -5.33 2.70 9.42
C HIS A 36 -5.79 2.10 8.08
N ARG A 37 -6.98 1.50 8.03
CA ARG A 37 -7.57 0.96 6.80
C ARG A 37 -7.78 2.05 5.76
N PHE A 38 -8.35 3.19 6.16
CA PHE A 38 -8.57 4.34 5.27
C PHE A 38 -7.26 4.85 4.67
N LEU A 39 -6.24 5.11 5.49
CA LEU A 39 -4.94 5.62 5.03
C LEU A 39 -4.21 4.62 4.12
N ASN A 40 -4.28 3.32 4.41
CA ASN A 40 -3.74 2.29 3.51
C ASN A 40 -4.52 2.21 2.18
N SER A 41 -5.84 2.34 2.19
CA SER A 41 -6.62 2.41 0.94
C SER A 41 -6.23 3.60 0.07
N VAL A 42 -6.04 4.78 0.67
CA VAL A 42 -5.58 5.98 -0.03
C VAL A 42 -4.16 5.78 -0.58
N THR A 43 -3.26 5.20 0.22
CA THR A 43 -1.90 4.83 -0.19
C THR A 43 -1.94 3.97 -1.47
N ILE A 44 -2.72 2.89 -1.46
CA ILE A 44 -2.82 1.96 -2.60
C ILE A 44 -3.41 2.66 -3.82
N LEU A 45 -4.48 3.45 -3.66
CA LEU A 45 -5.08 4.20 -4.77
C LEU A 45 -4.06 5.14 -5.43
N CYS A 46 -3.33 5.91 -4.63
CA CYS A 46 -2.28 6.80 -5.13
C CYS A 46 -1.11 6.03 -5.76
N THR A 47 -0.77 4.84 -5.26
CA THR A 47 0.26 3.97 -5.85
C THR A 47 -0.20 3.43 -7.21
N LEU A 48 -1.42 2.93 -7.32
CA LEU A 48 -2.00 2.44 -8.58
C LEU A 48 -2.05 3.54 -9.65
N LEU A 49 -2.56 4.72 -9.29
CA LEU A 49 -2.59 5.88 -10.20
C LEU A 49 -1.18 6.24 -10.67
N ALA A 50 -0.20 6.24 -9.77
CA ALA A 50 1.19 6.54 -10.15
C ALA A 50 1.79 5.47 -11.09
N ILE A 51 1.52 4.18 -10.86
CA ILE A 51 1.94 3.10 -11.77
C ILE A 51 1.30 3.30 -13.15
N ILE A 52 0.00 3.59 -13.21
CA ILE A 52 -0.70 3.86 -14.47
C ILE A 52 -0.04 5.02 -15.21
N CYS A 53 0.22 6.15 -14.54
CA CYS A 53 0.91 7.28 -15.15
C CYS A 53 2.30 6.91 -15.71
N ILE A 54 3.09 6.14 -14.95
CA ILE A 54 4.42 5.68 -15.38
C ILE A 54 4.27 4.76 -16.61
N MET A 55 3.31 3.84 -16.60
CA MET A 55 3.09 2.95 -17.73
C MET A 55 2.62 3.69 -18.99
N SER A 56 1.74 4.68 -18.83
CA SER A 56 1.31 5.53 -19.94
C SER A 56 2.46 6.34 -20.51
N ALA A 57 3.31 6.93 -19.67
CA ALA A 57 4.46 7.73 -20.10
C ALA A 57 5.54 6.89 -20.80
N THR A 58 5.68 5.61 -20.44
CA THR A 58 6.66 4.69 -21.03
C THR A 58 6.12 3.88 -22.21
N GLY A 59 4.86 4.11 -22.60
CA GLY A 59 4.19 3.35 -23.65
C GLY A 59 4.07 1.86 -23.33
N GLY A 60 3.87 1.51 -22.06
CA GLY A 60 3.71 0.12 -21.63
C GLY A 60 5.03 -0.65 -21.46
N LYS A 61 6.19 -0.02 -21.66
CA LYS A 61 7.49 -0.72 -21.63
C LYS A 61 7.92 -1.04 -20.20
N TRP A 62 8.26 -2.31 -19.96
CA TRP A 62 8.81 -2.75 -18.68
C TRP A 62 10.21 -2.15 -18.44
N ALA A 63 10.39 -1.51 -17.29
CA ALA A 63 11.65 -0.85 -16.90
C ALA A 63 12.58 -1.73 -16.02
N GLY A 64 12.15 -2.94 -15.64
CA GLY A 64 12.93 -3.82 -14.78
C GLY A 64 14.03 -4.61 -15.50
N PRO A 65 14.74 -5.47 -14.76
CA PRO A 65 15.89 -6.19 -15.30
C PRO A 65 15.48 -7.18 -16.40
N LYS A 66 16.36 -7.35 -17.39
CA LYS A 66 16.24 -8.37 -18.44
C LYS A 66 17.14 -9.56 -18.07
N ILE A 67 16.71 -10.76 -18.44
CA ILE A 67 17.47 -11.99 -18.19
C ILE A 67 18.86 -11.86 -18.84
N GLY A 68 19.92 -12.13 -18.08
CA GLY A 68 21.30 -12.12 -18.57
C GLY A 68 22.03 -10.77 -18.59
N ILE A 69 21.45 -9.71 -18.01
CA ILE A 69 22.08 -8.38 -17.95
C ILE A 69 22.34 -7.99 -16.48
N SER A 70 23.46 -7.29 -16.21
CA SER A 70 23.73 -6.70 -14.90
C SER A 70 22.65 -5.69 -14.51
N ILE A 71 22.20 -5.76 -13.26
CA ILE A 71 21.08 -4.94 -12.76
C ILE A 71 21.60 -3.55 -12.39
N ASN A 72 21.03 -2.51 -13.00
CA ASN A 72 21.26 -1.14 -12.55
C ASN A 72 20.24 -0.70 -11.48
N TRP A 73 20.50 0.44 -10.82
CA TRP A 73 19.64 0.95 -9.75
C TRP A 73 18.19 1.23 -10.18
N GLY A 74 17.97 1.68 -11.42
CA GLY A 74 16.61 1.92 -11.94
C GLY A 74 15.82 0.61 -12.12
N GLN A 75 16.48 -0.44 -12.60
CA GLN A 75 15.89 -1.77 -12.75
C GLN A 75 15.62 -2.42 -11.39
N ALA A 76 16.54 -2.27 -10.43
CA ALA A 76 16.34 -2.71 -9.05
C ALA A 76 15.16 -1.95 -8.40
N HIS A 77 15.08 -0.64 -8.59
CA HIS A 77 13.95 0.17 -8.11
C HIS A 77 12.61 -0.31 -8.70
N ALA A 78 12.58 -0.58 -10.02
CA ALA A 78 11.37 -1.04 -10.69
C ALA A 78 10.90 -2.39 -10.12
N ILE A 79 11.78 -3.39 -9.97
CA ILE A 79 11.37 -4.70 -9.47
C ILE A 79 10.94 -4.65 -7.99
N VAL A 80 11.71 -3.95 -7.14
CA VAL A 80 11.37 -3.81 -5.71
C VAL A 80 10.07 -3.03 -5.55
N GLY A 81 9.89 -1.94 -6.28
CA GLY A 81 8.68 -1.13 -6.26
C GLY A 81 7.44 -1.90 -6.73
N THR A 82 7.59 -2.74 -7.77
CA THR A 82 6.50 -3.61 -8.24
C THR A 82 6.12 -4.66 -7.19
N ILE A 83 7.10 -5.37 -6.61
CA ILE A 83 6.83 -6.36 -5.55
C ILE A 83 6.16 -5.68 -4.35
N ALA A 84 6.69 -4.54 -3.90
CA ALA A 84 6.14 -3.77 -2.79
C ALA A 84 4.69 -3.33 -3.06
N SER A 85 4.37 -2.98 -4.31
CA SER A 85 3.00 -2.60 -4.70
C SER A 85 2.03 -3.79 -4.67
N PHE A 86 2.46 -4.98 -5.10
CA PHE A 86 1.66 -6.21 -4.97
C PHE A 86 1.43 -6.60 -3.51
N LEU A 87 2.46 -6.49 -2.66
CA LEU A 87 2.32 -6.71 -1.22
C LEU A 87 1.39 -5.67 -0.57
N ALA A 88 1.43 -4.41 -0.99
CA ALA A 88 0.50 -3.41 -0.50
C ALA A 88 -0.95 -3.74 -0.91
N LEU A 89 -1.18 -4.22 -2.13
CA LEU A 89 -2.51 -4.68 -2.57
C LEU A 89 -3.01 -5.88 -1.75
N SER A 90 -2.14 -6.83 -1.42
CA SER A 90 -2.54 -7.98 -0.59
C SER A 90 -2.99 -7.56 0.82
N GLN A 91 -2.40 -6.50 1.40
CA GLN A 91 -2.84 -5.95 2.69
C GLN A 91 -4.29 -5.48 2.67
N LEU A 92 -4.76 -4.89 1.55
CA LEU A 92 -6.17 -4.49 1.40
C LEU A 92 -7.08 -5.72 1.33
N ILE A 93 -6.68 -6.72 0.55
CA ILE A 93 -7.42 -7.97 0.41
C ILE A 93 -7.56 -8.67 1.77
N SER A 94 -6.46 -8.77 2.54
CA SER A 94 -6.49 -9.29 3.90
C SER A 94 -7.38 -8.49 4.84
N ALA A 95 -7.44 -7.15 4.68
CA ALA A 95 -8.34 -6.31 5.47
C ALA A 95 -9.82 -6.54 5.15
N LEU A 96 -10.17 -6.87 3.89
CA LEU A 96 -11.54 -7.24 3.50
C LEU A 96 -11.94 -8.61 4.06
N PHE A 97 -11.03 -9.60 4.00
CA PHE A 97 -11.28 -10.94 4.54
C PHE A 97 -11.31 -10.99 6.07
N ARG A 98 -10.86 -9.94 6.77
CA ARG A 98 -10.95 -9.85 8.23
C ARG A 98 -12.40 -9.72 8.74
N TYR A 99 -13.38 -9.49 7.87
CA TYR A 99 -14.79 -9.45 8.24
C TYR A 99 -15.40 -10.87 8.39
N LYS A 100 -15.17 -11.54 9.52
CA LYS A 100 -16.03 -12.57 10.18
C LYS A 100 -15.28 -13.43 11.23
N LEU A 101 -14.75 -12.83 12.29
CA LEU A 101 -14.34 -13.60 13.49
C LEU A 101 -14.86 -13.00 14.81
N LEU A 102 -15.77 -12.02 14.74
CA LEU A 102 -16.36 -11.35 15.91
C LEU A 102 -17.88 -11.58 16.04
N ASN A 103 -18.40 -12.62 15.39
CA ASN A 103 -19.82 -13.00 15.45
C ASN A 103 -20.04 -14.49 15.80
N ASN A 104 -19.11 -15.08 16.57
CA ASN A 104 -19.29 -16.33 17.31
C ASN A 104 -19.00 -16.07 18.78
#